data_AF-A0A7S3DXF2-F1
#
_entry.id   AF-A0A7S3DXF2-F1
#
_cell.length_a   1.000
_cell.length_b   1.000
_cell.length_c   1.000
_cell.angle_alpha   90.00
_cell.angle_beta   90.00
_cell.angle_gamma   90.00
#
_symmetry.space_group_name_H-M   'P 1'
#
loop_
_entity.id
_entity.type
_entity.pdbx_description
1 polymer ?
#
loop_
_entity_poly.entity_id
_entity_poly.type
_entity_poly.pdbx_seq_one_letter_code
_entity_poly.pdbx_strand_id
1 'polypeptide(L)'
;RVCLTVLADTLVLGLFQKDMKLPEGMPEWLGNVLASVLSALGPKGLAFARYSIDYHVLRNYFHVLYQCQGNQTETLNKLPASCVKLVSDYMESSQQLLQLKGQIQDQFKQG
;
A
#
# COMPACT_ATOMS: atom_id res chain seq x y z
N ARG A 1 15.41 -0.38 0.96
CA ARG A 1 15.13 -0.58 2.41
C ARG A 1 13.62 -0.49 2.58
N VAL A 2 12.91 -1.61 2.48
CA VAL A 2 11.45 -1.62 2.53
C VAL A 2 10.98 -1.93 3.95
N CYS A 3 10.05 -1.11 4.42
CA CYS A 3 9.55 -1.18 5.78
C CYS A 3 8.56 -2.35 5.89
N LEU A 4 8.94 -3.42 6.60
CA LEU A 4 8.15 -4.64 6.77
C LEU A 4 6.73 -4.38 7.32
N THR A 5 6.53 -3.31 8.09
CA THR A 5 5.21 -2.93 8.57
C THR A 5 4.27 -2.46 7.46
N VAL A 6 4.78 -1.92 6.34
CA VAL A 6 3.90 -1.48 5.21
C VAL A 6 3.29 -2.69 4.54
N LEU A 7 4.07 -3.77 4.42
CA LEU A 7 3.61 -5.03 3.85
C LEU A 7 2.66 -5.80 4.79
N ALA A 8 2.71 -5.52 6.10
CA ALA A 8 1.90 -6.16 7.12
C ALA A 8 0.64 -5.36 7.53
N ASP A 9 0.42 -4.16 7.00
CA ASP A 9 -0.74 -3.34 7.34
C ASP A 9 -2.01 -3.91 6.71
N THR A 10 -3.04 -4.10 7.53
CA THR A 10 -4.41 -4.48 7.16
C THR A 10 -5.01 -3.64 6.03
N LEU A 11 -4.60 -2.37 5.89
CA LEU A 11 -5.06 -1.52 4.78
C LEU A 11 -4.37 -1.84 3.45
N VAL A 12 -3.09 -2.22 3.50
CA VAL A 12 -2.36 -2.72 2.32
C VAL A 12 -2.93 -4.07 1.92
N LEU A 13 -3.20 -4.97 2.88
CA LEU A 13 -3.96 -6.22 2.66
C LEU A 13 -5.37 -5.96 2.08
N GLY A 14 -6.04 -4.89 2.49
CA GLY A 14 -7.32 -4.45 1.94
C GLY A 14 -7.25 -4.01 0.47
N LEU A 15 -6.11 -3.50 0.00
CA LEU A 15 -5.88 -3.25 -1.43
C LEU A 15 -5.71 -4.55 -2.24
N PHE A 16 -5.31 -5.64 -1.58
CA PHE A 16 -5.15 -6.98 -2.19
C PHE A 16 -6.42 -7.83 -2.19
N GLN A 17 -7.43 -7.48 -1.39
CA GLN A 17 -8.68 -8.23 -1.28
C GLN A 17 -9.87 -7.41 -1.77
N LYS A 18 -10.28 -7.69 -3.01
CA LYS A 18 -11.45 -7.11 -3.69
C LYS A 18 -12.79 -7.32 -2.94
N ASP A 19 -12.81 -8.23 -1.95
CA ASP A 19 -14.01 -8.64 -1.20
C ASP A 19 -13.87 -8.47 0.32
N MET A 20 -13.10 -7.49 0.80
CA MET A 20 -13.17 -7.14 2.22
C MET A 20 -14.48 -6.39 2.47
N LYS A 21 -15.57 -7.13 2.73
CA LYS A 21 -16.66 -6.57 3.55
C LYS A 21 -15.97 -6.05 4.80
N LEU A 22 -15.97 -4.74 5.02
CA LEU A 22 -15.58 -4.20 6.32
C LEU A 22 -16.40 -5.00 7.33
N PRO A 23 -15.77 -5.88 8.13
CA PRO A 23 -16.53 -6.56 9.18
C PRO A 23 -17.18 -5.44 9.99
N GLU A 24 -18.41 -5.66 10.49
CA GLU A 24 -18.96 -4.83 11.57
C GLU A 24 -17.80 -4.49 12.51
N GLY A 25 -17.57 -3.18 12.70
CA GLY A 25 -16.32 -2.65 13.20
C GLY A 25 -15.71 -3.54 14.29
N MET A 26 -14.41 -3.80 14.17
CA MET A 26 -13.68 -4.71 15.06
C MET A 26 -14.12 -4.52 16.53
N PRO A 27 -14.51 -5.59 17.24
CA PRO A 27 -14.96 -5.49 18.63
C PRO A 27 -13.98 -4.65 19.46
N GLU A 28 -14.49 -3.72 20.28
CA GLU A 28 -13.66 -2.73 20.99
C GLU A 28 -12.50 -3.37 21.76
N TRP A 29 -12.72 -4.52 22.40
CA TRP A 29 -11.69 -5.26 23.12
C TRP A 29 -10.55 -5.73 22.21
N LEU A 30 -10.87 -6.19 20.99
CA LEU A 30 -9.89 -6.65 20.01
C LEU A 30 -9.14 -5.45 19.40
N GLY A 31 -9.85 -4.35 19.14
CA GLY A 31 -9.26 -3.07 18.72
C GLY A 31 -8.26 -2.54 19.74
N ASN A 32 -8.60 -2.59 21.03
CA ASN A 32 -7.72 -2.15 22.12
C ASN A 32 -6.47 -3.03 22.27
N VAL A 33 -6.60 -4.35 22.09
CA VAL A 33 -5.44 -5.27 22.09
C VAL A 33 -4.52 -5.00 20.92
N LEU A 34 -5.05 -4.86 19.71
CA LEU A 34 -4.25 -4.55 18.52
C LEU A 34 -3.59 -3.17 18.63
N ALA A 35 -4.30 -2.16 19.12
CA ALA A 35 -3.75 -0.84 19.36
C ALA A 35 -2.61 -0.86 20.39
N SER A 36 -2.72 -1.68 21.44
CA SER A 36 -1.68 -1.85 22.46
C SER A 36 -0.42 -2.50 21.87
N VAL A 37 -0.59 -3.57 21.08
CA VAL A 37 0.51 -4.28 20.42
C VAL A 37 1.21 -3.39 19.40
N LEU A 38 0.45 -2.67 18.56
CA LEU A 38 0.99 -1.74 17.56
C LEU A 38 1.67 -0.53 18.22
N SER A 39 1.17 -0.04 19.35
CA SER A 39 1.83 1.04 20.10
C SER A 39 3.13 0.58 20.77
N ALA A 40 3.23 -0.71 21.11
CA ALA A 40 4.42 -1.30 21.71
C ALA A 40 5.49 -1.64 20.66
N LEU A 41 5.10 -2.27 19.55
CA LEU A 41 6.00 -2.82 18.52
C LEU A 41 6.13 -1.95 17.27
N GLY A 42 5.23 -0.97 17.09
CA GLY A 42 5.20 -0.12 15.91
C GLY A 42 6.40 0.84 15.85
N PRO A 43 6.76 1.30 14.64
CA PRO A 43 7.81 2.28 14.46
C PRO A 43 7.44 3.57 15.19
N LYS A 44 8.39 4.17 15.91
CA LYS A 44 8.21 5.43 16.64
C LYS A 44 9.09 6.53 16.04
N GLY A 45 8.66 7.79 16.16
CA GLY A 45 9.42 8.95 15.68
C GLY A 45 9.67 8.95 14.17
N LEU A 46 10.92 9.11 13.75
CA LEU A 46 11.29 9.25 12.33
C LEU A 46 10.97 7.99 11.49
N ALA A 47 11.02 6.80 12.10
CA ALA A 47 10.65 5.56 11.41
C ALA A 47 9.16 5.55 11.08
N PHE A 48 8.30 6.06 11.98
CA PHE A 48 6.87 6.21 11.75
C PHE A 48 6.59 7.24 10.66
N ALA A 49 7.29 8.37 10.68
CA ALA A 49 7.13 9.40 9.66
C ALA A 49 7.46 8.85 8.26
N ARG A 50 8.57 8.10 8.12
CA ARG A 50 8.93 7.42 6.86
C ARG A 50 7.87 6.41 6.45
N TYR A 51 7.45 5.56 7.38
CA TYR A 51 6.39 4.59 7.16
C TYR A 51 5.10 5.23 6.61
N SER A 52 4.64 6.29 7.27
CA SER A 52 3.40 7.01 6.93
C SER A 52 3.50 7.64 5.54
N ILE A 53 4.64 8.27 5.22
CA ILE A 53 4.88 8.85 3.90
C ILE A 53 4.90 7.76 2.82
N ASP A 54 5.68 6.70 3.02
CA ASP A 54 5.81 5.60 2.06
C ASP A 54 4.45 4.95 1.76
N TYR A 55 3.66 4.71 2.81
CA TYR A 55 2.31 4.17 2.68
C TYR A 55 1.41 5.06 1.80
N HIS A 56 1.38 6.37 2.07
CA HIS A 56 0.55 7.29 1.29
C HIS A 56 1.02 7.43 -0.15
N VAL A 57 2.33 7.40 -0.40
CA VAL A 57 2.88 7.44 -1.76
C VAL A 57 2.48 6.19 -2.55
N LEU A 58 2.63 4.99 -1.96
CA LEU A 58 2.25 3.74 -2.62
C LEU A 58 0.75 3.65 -2.88
N ARG A 59 -0.08 4.02 -1.90
CA ARG A 59 -1.54 4.05 -2.05
C ARG A 59 -1.95 4.96 -3.22
N ASN A 60 -1.37 6.17 -3.27
CA ASN A 60 -1.70 7.13 -4.33
C ASN A 60 -1.17 6.65 -5.69
N TYR A 61 -0.01 5.99 -5.75
CA TYR A 61 0.50 5.38 -6.98
C TYR A 61 -0.50 4.36 -7.55
N PHE A 62 -1.00 3.42 -6.74
CA PHE A 62 -1.97 2.43 -7.23
C PHE A 62 -3.30 3.06 -7.63
N HIS A 63 -3.75 4.09 -6.90
CA HIS A 63 -4.94 4.84 -7.30
C HIS A 63 -4.75 5.47 -8.68
N VAL A 64 -3.63 6.16 -8.92
CA VAL A 64 -3.33 6.77 -10.22
C VAL A 64 -3.16 5.70 -11.31
N LEU A 65 -2.51 4.57 -11.00
CA LEU A 65 -2.38 3.45 -11.92
C LEU A 65 -3.74 2.93 -12.38
N TYR A 66 -4.69 2.82 -11.47
CA TYR A 66 -6.05 2.44 -11.79
C TYR A 66 -6.76 3.49 -12.66
N GLN A 67 -6.62 4.78 -12.33
CA GLN A 67 -7.19 5.88 -13.13
C GLN A 67 -6.59 5.95 -14.55
N CYS A 68 -5.30 5.62 -14.68
CA CYS A 68 -4.59 5.49 -15.95
C CYS A 68 -4.81 4.13 -16.63
N GLN A 69 -5.80 3.35 -16.20
CA GLN A 69 -6.18 2.07 -16.81
C GLN A 69 -5.00 1.07 -16.89
N GLY A 70 -4.16 1.05 -15.86
CA GLY A 70 -2.97 0.19 -15.80
C GLY A 70 -1.76 0.69 -16.60
N ASN A 71 -1.83 1.85 -17.26
CA ASN A 71 -0.70 2.41 -17.99
C ASN A 71 0.39 2.93 -17.03
N GLN A 72 1.45 2.15 -16.88
CA GLN A 72 2.55 2.48 -15.97
C GLN A 72 3.31 3.75 -16.38
N THR A 73 3.59 3.93 -17.66
CA THR A 73 4.35 5.10 -18.14
C THR A 73 3.60 6.39 -17.86
N GLU A 74 2.30 6.41 -18.16
CA GLU A 74 1.46 7.58 -17.87
C GLU A 74 1.34 7.84 -16.37
N THR A 75 1.20 6.78 -15.57
CA THR A 75 1.15 6.87 -14.11
C THR A 75 2.40 7.53 -13.56
N LEU A 76 3.59 7.05 -13.97
CA LEU A 76 4.86 7.57 -13.47
C LEU A 76 5.09 9.04 -13.86
N ASN A 77 4.60 9.47 -15.03
CA ASN A 77 4.68 10.86 -15.47
C ASN A 77 3.83 11.83 -14.61
N LYS A 78 2.82 11.32 -13.90
CA LYS A 78 1.97 12.13 -12.99
C LYS A 78 2.54 12.20 -11.57
N LEU A 79 3.58 11.44 -11.25
CA LEU A 79 4.21 11.43 -9.92
C LEU A 79 5.43 12.37 -9.87
N PRO A 80 5.71 13.01 -8.72
CA PRO A 80 6.98 13.69 -8.50
C PRO A 80 8.17 12.73 -8.59
N ALA A 81 9.32 13.21 -9.06
CA ALA A 81 10.52 12.38 -9.27
C ALA A 81 10.99 11.63 -8.01
N SER A 82 10.88 12.24 -6.83
CA SER A 82 11.20 11.59 -5.55
C SER A 82 10.29 10.40 -5.23
N CYS A 83 9.01 10.49 -5.59
CA CYS A 83 8.02 9.44 -5.40
C CYS A 83 8.24 8.29 -6.41
N VAL A 84 8.62 8.61 -7.65
CA VAL A 84 8.93 7.59 -8.67
C VAL A 84 10.05 6.67 -8.19
N LYS A 85 11.13 7.24 -7.64
CA LYS A 85 12.23 6.45 -7.08
C LYS A 85 11.76 5.54 -5.94
N LEU A 86 11.00 6.09 -4.99
CA LEU A 86 10.45 5.32 -3.88
C LEU A 86 9.59 4.15 -4.37
N VAL A 87 8.68 4.40 -5.32
CA VAL A 87 7.86 3.34 -5.90
C VAL A 87 8.73 2.27 -6.54
N SER A 88 9.77 2.64 -7.31
CA SER A 88 10.71 1.67 -7.92
C SER A 88 11.36 0.77 -6.87
N ASP A 89 11.90 1.36 -5.80
CA ASP A 89 12.55 0.60 -4.71
C ASP A 89 11.59 -0.43 -4.08
N TYR A 90 10.30 -0.08 -3.95
CA TYR A 90 9.27 -0.98 -3.42
C TYR A 90 8.82 -2.05 -4.43
N MET A 91 8.75 -1.72 -5.72
CA MET A 91 8.42 -2.68 -6.77
C MET A 91 9.52 -3.73 -6.94
N GLU A 92 10.79 -3.37 -6.75
CA GLU A 92 11.91 -4.33 -6.83
C GLU A 92 11.98 -5.28 -5.64
N SER A 93 11.50 -4.84 -4.48
CA SER A 93 11.68 -5.57 -3.23
C SER A 93 10.44 -6.31 -2.73
N SER A 94 9.25 -5.97 -3.21
CA SER A 94 8.00 -6.63 -2.81
C SER A 94 7.31 -7.35 -3.97
N GLN A 95 7.37 -8.69 -3.92
CA GLN A 95 6.63 -9.57 -4.83
C GLN A 95 5.12 -9.36 -4.75
N GLN A 96 4.59 -9.00 -3.58
CA GLN A 96 3.16 -8.75 -3.39
C GLN A 96 2.74 -7.51 -4.18
N LEU A 97 3.46 -6.38 -4.04
CA LEU A 97 3.13 -5.15 -4.77
C LEU A 97 3.20 -5.33 -6.30
N LEU A 98 4.13 -6.16 -6.78
CA LEU A 98 4.20 -6.55 -8.19
C LEU A 98 2.96 -7.32 -8.64
N GLN A 99 2.47 -8.27 -7.82
CA GLN A 99 1.25 -9.01 -8.11
C GLN A 99 0.02 -8.09 -8.17
N LEU A 100 -0.13 -7.14 -7.23
CA LEU A 100 -1.22 -6.17 -7.26
C LEU A 100 -1.18 -5.29 -8.50
N LYS A 101 0.02 -4.80 -8.86
CA LYS A 101 0.21 -4.05 -10.10
C LYS A 101 -0.27 -4.85 -11.31
N GLY A 102 0.14 -6.13 -11.39
CA GLY A 102 -0.28 -7.04 -12.45
C GLY A 102 -1.80 -7.24 -12.49
N GLN A 103 -2.43 -7.49 -11.34
CA GLN A 103 -3.88 -7.63 -11.23
C GLN A 103 -4.64 -6.41 -11.74
N ILE A 104 -4.21 -5.19 -11.37
CA ILE A 104 -4.81 -3.95 -11.87
C ILE A 104 -4.64 -3.84 -13.38
N GLN A 105 -3.46 -4.14 -13.91
CA GLN A 105 -3.20 -4.09 -15.34
C GLN A 105 -4.03 -5.11 -16.13
N ASP A 106 -4.18 -6.32 -15.61
CA ASP A 106 -4.93 -7.37 -16.28
C ASP A 106 -6.44 -7.11 -16.25
N GLN A 107 -6.95 -6.41 -15.23
CA GLN A 107 -8.34 -5.96 -15.18
C GLN A 107 -8.72 -5.06 -16.37
N PHE A 108 -7.79 -4.22 -16.84
CA PHE A 108 -8.04 -3.31 -17.98
C PHE A 108 -7.67 -3.90 -19.34
N LYS A 109 -7.02 -5.07 -19.40
CA LYS A 109 -6.79 -5.80 -20.66
C LYS A 109 -7.97 -6.68 -21.07
N GLN A 110 -8.85 -7.01 -20.12
CA GLN A 110 -9.98 -7.92 -20.32
C GLN A 110 -11.30 -7.19 -20.67
N GLY A 111 -11.31 -5.86 -20.68
CA GLY A 111 -12.44 -5.01 -21.10
C GLY A 111 -12.10 -4.26 -22.38
#